data_AF-A0A5K0XFJ2-F1
#
_entry.id   AF-A0A5K0XFJ2-F1
#
_cell.length_a   1.000
_cell.length_b   1.000
_cell.length_c   1.000
_cell.angle_alpha   90.00
_cell.angle_beta   90.00
_cell.angle_gamma   90.00
#
_symmetry.space_group_name_H-M   'P 1'
#
loop_
_entity.id
_entity.type
_entity.pdbx_description
1 polymer ?
#
loop_
_entity_poly.entity_id
_entity_poly.type
_entity_poly.pdbx_seq_one_letter_code
_entity_poly.pdbx_strand_id
1 'polypeptide(L)' 'TVWEIKQRVLVNLAIDRGCYIDQSQSLNIYMDQPDHAKLTSLHFHAWSK' A
#
# COMPACT_ATOMS: atom_id res chain seq x y z
N THR A 1 -15.02 -6.09 -3.11
CA THR A 1 -14.67 -4.72 -3.58
C THR A 1 -13.29 -4.33 -3.08
N VAL A 2 -12.73 -3.17 -3.49
CA VAL A 2 -11.40 -2.73 -3.00
C VAL A 2 -11.37 -2.50 -1.48
N TRP A 3 -12.53 -2.20 -0.89
CA TRP A 3 -12.72 -1.98 0.55
C TRP A 3 -12.58 -3.25 1.40
N GLU A 4 -12.77 -4.44 0.81
CA GLU A 4 -12.66 -5.72 1.50
C GLU A 4 -11.22 -6.27 1.52
N ILE A 5 -10.32 -5.68 0.72
CA ILE A 5 -8.93 -6.13 0.60
C ILE A 5 -8.07 -5.41 1.64
N LYS A 6 -7.29 -6.17 2.41
CA LYS A 6 -6.28 -5.60 3.32
C LYS A 6 -5.26 -4.81 2.51
N GLN A 7 -5.17 -3.51 2.76
CA GLN A 7 -4.28 -2.61 2.00
C GLN A 7 -2.80 -3.00 2.07
N ARG A 8 -2.36 -3.65 3.15
CA ARG A 8 -1.00 -4.19 3.26
C ARG A 8 -0.68 -5.24 2.18
N VAL A 9 -1.67 -6.01 1.73
CA VAL A 9 -1.52 -6.98 0.63
C VAL A 9 -1.30 -6.25 -0.69
N LEU A 10 -2.07 -5.18 -0.95
CA LEU A 10 -1.88 -4.35 -2.15
C LEU A 10 -0.49 -3.71 -2.19
N VAL A 11 0.00 -3.22 -1.05
CA VAL A 11 1.37 -2.67 -0.94
C VAL A 11 2.42 -3.74 -1.24
N ASN A 12 2.29 -4.96 -0.71
CA ASN A 12 3.23 -6.04 -1.00
C ASN A 12 3.25 -6.39 -2.50
N LEU A 13 2.09 -6.51 -3.14
CA LEU A 13 2.01 -6.77 -4.57
C LEU A 13 2.63 -5.62 -5.40
N ALA A 14 2.50 -4.38 -4.93
CA ALA A 14 3.14 -3.24 -5.56
C ALA A 14 4.67 -3.28 -5.43
N ILE A 15 5.19 -3.72 -4.27
CA ILE A 15 6.63 -3.93 -4.04
C ILE A 15 7.17 -5.05 -4.94
N ASP A 16 6.48 -6.20 -5.00
CA ASP A 16 6.93 -7.37 -5.75
C ASP A 16 7.10 -7.07 -7.26
N ARG A 17 6.20 -6.27 -7.84
CA ARG A 17 6.34 -5.83 -9.25
C ARG A 17 7.28 -4.65 -9.45
N GLY A 18 7.70 -3.99 -8.37
CA GLY A 18 8.49 -2.76 -8.40
C GLY A 18 9.84 -2.93 -9.09
N CYS A 19 10.46 -4.11 -9.01
CA CYS A 19 11.73 -4.41 -9.67
C CYS A 19 11.66 -4.44 -11.21
N TYR A 20 10.45 -4.45 -11.78
CA TYR A 20 10.20 -4.42 -13.22
C TYR A 20 9.67 -3.06 -13.70
N ILE A 21 9.62 -2.05 -12.83
CA ILE A 21 9.14 -0.69 -13.13
C ILE A 21 10.35 0.24 -13.11
N ASP A 22 10.52 1.01 -14.19
CA ASP A 22 11.68 1.89 -14.40
C ASP A 22 11.67 3.15 -13.53
N GLN A 23 10.47 3.68 -13.24
CA GLN A 23 10.28 4.89 -12.44
C GLN A 23 9.46 4.61 -11.18
N SER A 24 8.14 4.75 -11.28
CA SER A 24 7.21 4.59 -10.17
C SER A 24 5.85 4.14 -10.68
N GLN A 25 4.94 3.93 -9.75
CA GLN A 25 3.57 3.51 -10.02
C GLN A 25 2.60 4.33 -9.19
N SER A 26 1.46 4.69 -9.77
CA SER A 26 0.35 5.24 -9.00
C SER A 26 -0.25 4.14 -8.13
N LEU A 27 -0.16 4.29 -6.81
CA LEU A 27 -0.73 3.36 -5.84
C LEU A 27 -1.76 4.08 -4.97
N ASN A 28 -3.03 3.80 -5.23
CA ASN A 28 -4.12 4.30 -4.41
C ASN A 28 -4.34 3.38 -3.20
N ILE A 29 -4.63 3.97 -2.04
CA ILE A 29 -4.97 3.27 -0.80
C ILE A 29 -6.43 3.56 -0.46
N TYR A 30 -7.17 2.52 -0.12
CA TYR A 30 -8.59 2.61 0.24
C TYR A 30 -8.81 2.04 1.65
N MET A 31 -9.28 2.88 2.57
CA MET A 31 -9.50 2.48 3.96
C MET A 31 -10.84 3.03 4.45
N ASP A 32 -11.74 2.12 4.82
CA ASP A 32 -13.12 2.46 5.20
C ASP A 32 -13.18 3.25 6.51
N GLN A 33 -12.44 2.80 7.53
CA GLN A 33 -12.31 3.48 8.82
C GLN A 33 -10.85 3.91 9.06
N PRO A 34 -10.42 5.04 8.46
CA PRO A 34 -9.06 5.52 8.60
C PRO A 34 -8.81 6.06 10.01
N ASP A 35 -7.66 5.70 10.58
CA ASP A 35 -7.12 6.33 11.78
C ASP A 35 -5.62 6.61 11.60
N HIS A 36 -5.09 7.52 12.42
CA HIS A 36 -3.69 7.94 12.31
C HIS A 36 -2.71 6.77 12.50
N ALA A 37 -3.02 5.81 13.38
CA ALA A 37 -2.13 4.70 13.66
C ALA A 37 -2.03 3.74 12.47
N LYS A 38 -3.17 3.38 11.85
CA LYS A 38 -3.25 2.53 10.66
C LYS A 38 -2.58 3.18 9.46
N LEU A 39 -2.84 4.47 9.21
CA LEU A 39 -2.23 5.20 8.10
C LEU A 39 -0.72 5.31 8.27
N THR A 40 -0.27 5.70 9.47
CA THR A 40 1.17 5.79 9.80
C THR A 40 1.85 4.43 9.62
N SER A 41 1.25 3.36 10.17
CA SER A 41 1.79 2.00 10.04
C SER A 41 1.89 1.56 8.57
N LEU A 42 0.90 1.89 7.74
CA LEU A 42 0.91 1.54 6.31
C LEU A 42 1.96 2.34 5.54
N HIS A 43 2.10 3.65 5.81
CA HIS A 43 3.13 4.49 5.18
C HIS A 43 4.54 3.99 5.52
N PHE A 44 4.81 3.71 6.80
CA PHE A 44 6.11 3.17 7.21
C PHE A 44 6.34 1.73 6.68
N HIS A 45 5.29 0.91 6.55
CA HIS A 45 5.42 -0.41 5.90
C HIS A 45 5.79 -0.29 4.41
N ALA A 46 5.20 0.68 3.69
CA ALA A 46 5.52 0.92 2.29
C ALA A 46 6.91 1.54 2.09
N TRP A 47 7.37 2.39 3.02
CA TRP A 47 8.68 3.04 2.94
C TRP A 47 9.85 2.12 3.31
N SER A 48 9.67 1.25 4.29
CA SER A 48 10.75 0.34 4.75
C SER A 48 11.03 -0.83 3.81
N LYS A 49 10.33 -0.92 2.67
CA LYS A 49 10.41 -2.03 1.72
C LYS A 49 10.88 -1.51 0.37
#